data_AF-A0A4Q3LX89-F1
#
_entry.id   AF-A0A4Q3LX89-F1
#
_cell.length_a   1.000
_cell.length_b   1.000
_cell.length_c   1.000
_cell.angle_alpha   90.00
_cell.angle_beta   90.00
_cell.angle_gamma   90.00
#
_symmetry.space_group_name_H-M   'P 1'
#
loop_
_entity.id
_entity.type
_entity.pdbx_description
1 polymer ?
#
loop_
_entity_poly.entity_id
_entity_poly.type
_entity_poly.pdbx_seq_one_letter_code
_entity_poly.pdbx_strand_id
1 'polypeptide(L)'
;MLAGVADQAVGVDLEMLRPRRDLMGLAGLVLGAAQCEALQALSPDVALAAFYRGWTLKEAWFKARGQGLDLARIRSLDFFTREDATGCDSACAVLPDPGLVLAVHQPGGLDALPGALAGRRVPWQRFRSLLSG
;
A
#
# COMPACT_ATOMS: atom_id res chain seq x y z
N MET A 1 0.58 -17.32 7.38
CA MET A 1 1.40 -17.20 6.14
C MET A 1 0.52 -16.55 5.08
N LEU A 2 1.04 -15.56 4.34
CA LEU A 2 0.38 -14.96 3.18
C LEU A 2 1.14 -15.40 1.93
N ALA A 3 0.44 -15.76 0.87
CA ALA A 3 1.00 -16.06 -0.45
C ALA A 3 0.10 -15.47 -1.54
N GLY A 4 0.71 -14.91 -2.58
CA GLY A 4 0.02 -14.48 -3.80
C GLY A 4 0.47 -15.36 -4.97
N VAL A 5 -0.47 -15.80 -5.80
CA VAL A 5 -0.22 -16.58 -7.01
C VAL A 5 -1.02 -15.95 -8.13
N ALA A 6 -0.36 -15.67 -9.25
CA ALA A 6 -0.96 -15.10 -10.44
C ALA A 6 -0.18 -15.56 -11.69
N ASP A 7 -0.79 -15.42 -12.86
CA ASP A 7 -0.13 -15.74 -14.15
C ASP A 7 0.92 -14.69 -14.55
N GLN A 8 0.91 -13.53 -13.88
CA GLN A 8 1.87 -12.44 -14.05
C GLN A 8 2.54 -12.11 -12.72
N ALA A 9 3.59 -11.28 -12.76
CA ALA A 9 4.27 -10.80 -11.57
C ALA A 9 3.26 -10.14 -10.61
N VAL A 10 3.22 -10.62 -9.37
CA VAL A 10 2.34 -10.11 -8.32
C VAL A 10 3.12 -9.94 -7.03
N GLY A 11 2.87 -8.84 -6.36
CA GLY A 11 3.32 -8.60 -5.00
C GLY A 11 2.13 -8.41 -4.09
N VAL A 12 2.19 -9.04 -2.93
CA VAL A 12 1.18 -8.91 -1.88
C VAL A 12 1.86 -8.59 -0.57
N ASP A 13 1.21 -7.74 0.21
CA ASP A 13 1.66 -7.43 1.56
C ASP A 13 0.46 -7.24 2.51
N LEU A 14 0.63 -7.63 3.77
CA LEU A 14 -0.41 -7.57 4.79
C LEU A 14 0.20 -7.09 6.10
N GLU A 15 -0.35 -6.01 6.62
CA GLU A 15 0.14 -5.35 7.82
C GLU A 15 -0.97 -5.17 8.86
N MET A 16 -0.60 -5.23 10.13
CA MET A 16 -1.52 -4.97 11.23
C MET A 16 -1.36 -3.53 11.70
N LEU A 17 -2.48 -2.79 11.76
CA LEU A 17 -2.53 -1.47 12.35
C LEU A 17 -2.19 -1.57 13.84
N ARG A 18 -0.99 -1.10 14.18
CA ARG A 18 -0.52 -1.04 15.57
C ARG A 18 0.01 0.37 15.85
N PRO A 19 -0.40 1.02 16.95
CA PRO A 19 0.14 2.31 17.36
C PRO A 19 1.67 2.30 17.40
N ARG A 20 2.28 3.41 16.97
CA ARG A 20 3.74 3.58 16.92
C ARG A 20 4.13 4.82 17.71
N ARG A 21 5.15 4.68 18.57
CA ARG A 21 5.67 5.79 19.38
C ARG A 21 6.34 6.88 18.51
N ASP A 22 7.01 6.48 17.43
CA ASP A 22 7.67 7.38 16.48
C ASP A 22 7.21 7.10 15.05
N LEU A 23 5.92 7.35 14.78
CA LEU A 23 5.34 7.16 13.45
C LEU A 23 6.00 8.08 12.41
N MET A 24 6.35 9.32 12.79
CA MET A 24 6.92 10.30 11.86
C MET A 24 8.38 10.03 11.51
N GLY A 25 9.19 9.53 12.45
CA GLY A 25 10.54 9.05 12.15
C GLY A 25 10.51 7.89 11.15
N LEU A 26 9.61 6.93 11.35
CA LEU A 26 9.38 5.83 10.40
C LEU A 26 8.89 6.33 9.03
N ALA A 27 7.93 7.25 9.02
CA ALA A 27 7.44 7.86 7.78
C ALA A 27 8.57 8.54 7.01
N GLY A 28 9.48 9.26 7.68
CA GLY A 28 10.62 9.93 7.04
C GLY A 28 11.59 8.99 6.32
N LEU A 29 11.65 7.71 6.70
CA LEU A 29 12.49 6.70 6.06
C LEU A 29 11.85 6.09 4.80
N VAL A 30 10.51 6.11 4.71
CA VAL A 30 9.74 5.33 3.73
C VAL A 30 8.98 6.21 2.75
N LEU A 31 8.48 7.35 3.22
CA LEU A 31 7.61 8.25 2.47
C LEU A 31 8.40 9.42 1.88
N GLY A 32 7.86 9.97 0.79
CA GLY A 32 8.33 11.21 0.20
C GLY A 32 8.00 12.42 1.09
N ALA A 33 8.63 13.56 0.84
CA ALA A 33 8.44 14.77 1.65
C ALA A 33 6.96 15.23 1.70
N ALA A 34 6.31 15.31 0.54
CA ALA A 34 4.89 15.69 0.45
C ALA A 34 3.96 14.70 1.17
N GLN A 35 4.28 13.40 1.13
CA GLN A 35 3.53 12.38 1.86
C GLN A 35 3.69 12.55 3.37
N CYS A 36 4.90 12.83 3.86
CA CYS A 36 5.15 13.11 5.28
C CYS A 36 4.40 14.37 5.75
N GLU A 37 4.42 15.45 4.97
CA GLU A 37 3.70 16.69 5.29
C GLU A 37 2.18 16.44 5.37
N ALA A 38 1.62 15.75 4.38
CA ALA A 38 0.22 15.35 4.40
C ALA A 38 -0.10 14.46 5.61
N LEU A 39 0.81 13.58 6.00
CA LEU A 39 0.65 12.69 7.15
C LEU A 39 0.62 13.45 8.48
N GLN A 40 1.43 14.49 8.62
CA GLN A 40 1.50 15.35 9.82
C GLN A 40 0.23 16.18 10.04
N ALA A 41 -0.48 16.52 8.97
CA ALA A 41 -1.73 17.29 9.03
C ALA A 41 -2.95 16.45 9.48
N LEU A 42 -2.81 15.13 9.60
CA LEU A 42 -3.89 14.21 9.94
C LEU A 42 -4.00 13.97 11.45
N SER A 43 -5.20 13.60 11.92
CA SER A 43 -5.36 13.08 13.28
C SER A 43 -4.59 11.77 13.47
N PRO A 44 -4.15 11.42 14.69
CA PRO A 44 -3.24 10.29 14.92
C PRO A 44 -3.68 8.95 14.32
N ASP A 45 -4.96 8.58 14.45
CA ASP A 45 -5.48 7.32 13.92
C ASP A 45 -5.54 7.31 12.38
N VAL A 46 -5.88 8.45 11.78
CA VAL A 46 -5.92 8.61 10.32
C VAL A 46 -4.51 8.63 9.75
N ALA A 47 -3.57 9.28 10.43
CA ALA A 47 -2.15 9.25 10.10
C ALA A 47 -1.59 7.82 10.19
N LEU A 48 -1.92 7.07 11.24
CA LEU A 48 -1.50 5.68 11.40
C LEU A 48 -1.97 4.81 10.22
N ALA A 49 -3.27 4.87 9.89
CA ALA A 49 -3.82 4.12 8.77
C ALA A 49 -3.23 4.56 7.42
N ALA A 50 -3.00 5.85 7.22
CA ALA A 50 -2.38 6.38 6.00
C ALA A 50 -0.91 5.93 5.85
N PHE A 51 -0.14 5.91 6.94
CA PHE A 51 1.22 5.37 6.96
C PHE A 51 1.24 3.89 6.57
N TYR A 52 0.45 3.05 7.24
CA TYR A 52 0.43 1.62 6.93
C TYR A 52 -0.07 1.36 5.51
N ARG A 53 -1.04 2.13 4.99
CA ARG A 53 -1.43 2.05 3.58
C ARG A 53 -0.25 2.32 2.64
N GLY A 54 0.48 3.40 2.87
CA GLY A 54 1.66 3.74 2.06
C GLY A 54 2.75 2.67 2.15
N TRP A 55 3.07 2.22 3.35
CA TRP A 55 4.04 1.15 3.60
C TRP A 55 3.67 -0.15 2.90
N THR A 56 2.44 -0.65 3.12
CA THR A 56 1.96 -1.93 2.57
C THR A 56 1.93 -1.90 1.04
N LEU A 57 1.52 -0.77 0.43
CA LEU A 57 1.56 -0.58 -1.03
C LEU A 57 2.99 -0.61 -1.57
N LYS A 58 3.92 0.07 -0.91
CA LYS A 58 5.33 0.13 -1.32
C LYS A 58 5.98 -1.26 -1.21
N GLU A 59 5.77 -1.98 -0.12
CA GLU A 59 6.21 -3.37 0.07
C GLU A 59 5.69 -4.29 -1.05
N ALA A 60 4.38 -4.25 -1.33
CA ALA A 60 3.79 -5.02 -2.41
C ALA A 60 4.44 -4.69 -3.76
N TRP A 61 4.75 -3.43 -4.03
CA TRP A 61 5.42 -3.01 -5.26
C TRP A 61 6.83 -3.58 -5.42
N PHE A 62 7.63 -3.60 -4.34
CA PHE A 62 8.97 -4.20 -4.33
C PHE A 62 8.90 -5.72 -4.48
N LYS A 63 7.98 -6.38 -3.76
CA LYS A 63 7.76 -7.83 -3.82
C LYS A 63 7.41 -8.31 -5.22
N ALA A 64 6.55 -7.59 -5.93
CA ALA A 64 6.20 -7.93 -7.32
C ALA A 64 7.41 -7.91 -8.27
N ARG A 65 8.47 -7.19 -7.92
CA ARG A 65 9.71 -7.07 -8.72
C ARG A 65 10.83 -7.98 -8.24
N GLY A 66 10.60 -8.79 -7.19
CA GLY A 66 11.64 -9.61 -6.58
C GLY A 66 12.80 -8.79 -6.00
N GLN A 67 12.55 -7.53 -5.63
CA GLN A 67 13.56 -6.61 -5.11
C GLN A 67 13.46 -6.49 -3.60
N GLY A 68 14.60 -6.38 -2.93
CA GLY A 68 14.66 -5.93 -1.54
C GLY A 68 14.30 -4.45 -1.43
N LEU A 69 13.96 -4.01 -0.21
CA LEU A 69 13.69 -2.60 0.05
C LEU A 69 14.95 -1.76 -0.17
N ASP A 70 14.82 -0.77 -1.04
CA ASP A 70 15.81 0.29 -1.23
C ASP A 70 15.23 1.60 -0.66
N LEU A 71 15.88 2.15 0.36
CA LEU A 71 15.40 3.35 1.06
C LEU A 71 15.37 4.61 0.20
N ALA A 72 16.24 4.73 -0.81
CA ALA A 72 16.18 5.85 -1.73
C ALA A 72 14.97 5.70 -2.66
N ARG A 73 14.81 4.50 -3.22
CA ARG A 73 13.75 4.20 -4.19
C ARG A 73 12.35 4.16 -3.57
N ILE A 74 12.22 3.65 -2.35
CA ILE A 74 10.93 3.57 -1.66
C ILE A 74 10.35 4.97 -1.45
N ARG A 75 11.19 5.97 -1.15
CA ARG A 75 10.78 7.35 -0.93
C ARG A 75 10.34 8.08 -2.19
N SER A 76 10.85 7.69 -3.36
CA SER A 76 10.44 8.26 -4.65
C SER A 76 9.25 7.54 -5.29
N LEU A 77 8.74 6.48 -4.65
CA LEU A 77 7.56 5.74 -5.09
C LEU A 77 6.28 6.34 -4.47
N ASP A 78 5.36 6.77 -5.32
CA ASP A 78 4.06 7.32 -4.96
C ASP A 78 2.89 6.49 -5.50
N PHE A 79 1.74 6.64 -4.87
CA PHE A 79 0.49 5.97 -5.24
C PHE A 79 -0.64 6.99 -5.28
N PHE A 80 -1.28 7.10 -6.45
CA PHE A 80 -2.37 8.03 -6.69
C PHE A 80 -3.68 7.27 -6.76
N THR A 81 -4.65 7.64 -5.92
CA THR A 81 -5.98 7.04 -5.91
C THR A 81 -6.66 7.21 -7.26
N ARG A 82 -7.39 6.18 -7.69
CA ARG A 82 -8.18 6.17 -8.92
C ARG A 82 -9.62 5.76 -8.63
N GLU A 83 -10.56 6.45 -9.26
CA GLU A 83 -11.99 6.12 -9.18
C GLU A 83 -12.33 4.93 -10.09
N ASP A 84 -11.72 4.87 -11.27
CA ASP A 84 -11.87 3.80 -12.24
C ASP A 84 -10.74 2.75 -12.14
N ALA A 85 -11.00 1.56 -12.67
CA ALA A 85 -9.99 0.50 -12.71
C ALA A 85 -8.94 0.72 -13.80
N THR A 86 -9.22 1.58 -14.78
CA THR A 86 -8.39 1.77 -15.98
C THR A 86 -6.98 2.26 -15.63
N GLY A 87 -5.98 1.45 -15.97
CA GLY A 87 -4.57 1.78 -15.74
C GLY A 87 -4.12 1.69 -14.28
N CYS A 88 -4.96 1.19 -13.37
CA CYS A 88 -4.53 0.85 -12.03
C CYS A 88 -3.57 -0.34 -12.07
N ASP A 89 -2.55 -0.30 -11.22
CA ASP A 89 -1.56 -1.37 -11.05
C ASP A 89 -1.52 -1.87 -9.60
N SER A 90 -2.28 -1.23 -8.72
CA SER A 90 -2.25 -1.51 -7.29
C SER A 90 -3.62 -1.33 -6.66
N ALA A 91 -3.88 -2.08 -5.60
CA ALA A 91 -5.02 -1.83 -4.72
C ALA A 91 -4.64 -2.03 -3.26
N CYS A 92 -5.33 -1.33 -2.38
CA CYS A 92 -5.20 -1.48 -0.95
C CYS A 92 -6.57 -1.51 -0.29
N ALA A 93 -6.74 -2.35 0.72
CA ALA A 93 -7.91 -2.36 1.58
C ALA A 93 -7.49 -2.19 3.04
N VAL A 94 -8.18 -1.31 3.76
CA VAL A 94 -8.06 -1.17 5.21
C VAL A 94 -9.29 -1.82 5.84
N LEU A 95 -9.06 -2.84 6.65
CA LEU A 95 -10.07 -3.61 7.36
C LEU A 95 -10.00 -3.21 8.85
N PRO A 96 -10.94 -2.39 9.36
CA PRO A 96 -10.82 -1.80 10.69
C PRO A 96 -10.89 -2.82 11.83
N ASP A 97 -11.48 -3.99 11.59
CA ASP A 97 -11.51 -5.12 12.52
C ASP A 97 -10.98 -6.37 11.79
N PRO A 98 -9.80 -6.92 12.14
CA PRO A 98 -9.01 -6.65 13.34
C PRO A 98 -7.94 -5.54 13.18
N GLY A 99 -8.12 -4.59 12.26
CA GLY A 99 -7.14 -3.56 11.96
C GLY A 99 -6.03 -4.07 11.04
N LEU A 100 -6.40 -4.49 9.83
CA LEU A 100 -5.48 -4.99 8.81
C LEU A 100 -5.42 -4.06 7.61
N VAL A 101 -4.26 -3.97 7.00
CA VAL A 101 -4.03 -3.33 5.71
C VAL A 101 -3.53 -4.41 4.76
N LEU A 102 -4.21 -4.59 3.64
CA LEU A 102 -3.84 -5.54 2.60
C LEU A 102 -3.57 -4.76 1.31
N ALA A 103 -2.40 -4.96 0.71
CA ALA A 103 -2.07 -4.40 -0.60
C ALA A 103 -1.75 -5.50 -1.61
N VAL A 104 -2.12 -5.23 -2.86
CA VAL A 104 -1.79 -6.03 -4.04
C VAL A 104 -1.20 -5.09 -5.09
N HIS A 105 -0.11 -5.51 -5.73
CA HIS A 105 0.49 -4.82 -6.87
C HIS A 105 0.75 -5.80 -8.01
N GLN A 106 0.36 -5.42 -9.21
CA GLN A 106 0.62 -6.14 -10.46
C GLN A 106 1.19 -5.16 -11.50
N PRO A 107 2.49 -5.26 -11.85
CA PRO A 107 3.08 -4.42 -12.88
C PRO A 107 2.37 -4.62 -14.22
N GLY A 108 2.02 -3.53 -14.90
CA GLY A 108 1.38 -3.58 -16.22
C GLY A 108 -0.16 -3.56 -16.19
N GLY A 109 -0.78 -3.81 -15.03
CA GLY A 109 -2.22 -3.71 -14.85
C GLY A 109 -2.71 -4.64 -13.74
N LEU A 110 -3.67 -4.16 -12.96
CA LEU A 110 -4.29 -4.92 -11.87
C LEU A 110 -5.48 -5.71 -12.40
N ASP A 111 -5.47 -7.02 -12.16
CA ASP A 111 -6.59 -7.90 -12.49
C ASP A 111 -7.82 -7.62 -11.62
N ALA A 112 -8.94 -8.22 -12.00
CA ALA A 112 -10.17 -8.14 -11.21
C ALA A 112 -9.94 -8.73 -9.80
N LEU A 113 -10.08 -7.89 -8.78
CA LEU A 113 -9.98 -8.32 -7.39
C LEU A 113 -11.34 -8.81 -6.87
N PRO A 114 -11.34 -9.82 -5.98
CA PRO A 114 -12.58 -10.33 -5.40
C PRO A 114 -13.22 -9.25 -4.51
N GLY A 115 -14.54 -9.09 -4.62
CA GLY A 115 -15.29 -8.15 -3.78
C GLY A 115 -15.37 -8.57 -2.29
N ALA A 116 -15.08 -9.84 -1.99
CA ALA A 116 -15.06 -10.38 -0.64
C ALA A 116 -13.99 -11.47 -0.47
N LEU A 117 -13.46 -11.60 0.73
CA LEU A 117 -12.54 -12.67 1.15
C LEU A 117 -13.11 -13.32 2.41
N ALA A 118 -13.22 -14.65 2.43
CA ALA A 118 -13.82 -15.41 3.55
C ALA A 118 -15.19 -14.85 3.99
N GLY A 119 -16.05 -14.47 3.02
CA GLY A 119 -17.38 -13.92 3.28
C GLY A 119 -17.42 -12.46 3.75
N ARG A 120 -16.26 -11.80 3.95
CA ARG A 120 -16.17 -10.40 4.34
C ARG A 120 -15.91 -9.52 3.13
N ARG A 121 -16.71 -8.47 2.95
CA ARG A 121 -16.46 -7.46 1.89
C ARG A 121 -15.09 -6.83 2.07
N VAL A 122 -14.35 -6.69 0.97
CA VAL A 122 -13.05 -6.03 0.96
C VAL A 122 -13.19 -4.66 0.27
N PRO A 123 -13.02 -3.55 1.00
CA PRO A 123 -13.19 -2.20 0.46
C PRO A 123 -11.94 -1.77 -0.31
N TRP A 124 -11.71 -2.36 -1.48
CA TRP A 124 -10.56 -2.02 -2.32
C TRP A 124 -10.59 -0.55 -2.75
N GLN A 125 -9.54 0.17 -2.38
CA GLN A 125 -9.14 1.41 -3.03
C GLN A 125 -8.10 1.08 -4.10
N ARG A 126 -8.23 1.67 -5.29
CA ARG A 126 -7.33 1.43 -6.41
C ARG A 126 -6.35 2.58 -6.59
N PHE A 127 -5.15 2.25 -7.04
CA PHE A 127 -4.07 3.19 -7.20
C PHE A 127 -3.31 2.96 -8.51
N ARG A 128 -2.73 4.05 -9.00
CA ARG A 128 -1.63 4.03 -9.96
C ARG A 128 -0.32 4.30 -9.22
N SER A 129 0.66 3.43 -9.38
CA SER A 129 2.01 3.67 -8.90
C SER A 129 2.80 4.59 -9.84
N LEU A 130 3.64 5.44 -9.28
CA LEU A 130 4.58 6.28 -10.00
C LEU A 130 5.91 6.28 -9.27
N LEU A 131 6.98 5.91 -9.97
CA LEU A 131 8.34 6.05 -9.46
C LEU A 131 8.92 7.34 -10.03
N SER A 132 9.19 8.32 -9.18
CA SER A 132 9.91 9.54 -9.56
C SER A 132 11.40 9.23 -9.69
N GLY A 133 12.01 9.74 -10.76
CA GLY A 133 13.44 9.55 -11.09
C GLY A 133 14.35 10.56 -10.42
#